data_AF-B6K3P6-F1
#
_entry.id   AF-B6K3P6-F1
#
_cell.length_a   1.000
_cell.length_b   1.000
_cell.length_c   1.000
_cell.angle_alpha   90.00
_cell.angle_beta   90.00
_cell.angle_gamma   90.00
#
_symmetry.space_group_name_H-M   'P 1'
#
loop_
_entity.id
_entity.type
_entity.pdbx_description
1 polymer ?
#
loop_
_entity_poly.entity_id
_entity_poly.type
_entity_poly.pdbx_seq_one_letter_code
_entity_poly.pdbx_strand_id
1 'polypeptide(L)'
;MVRIGELPTRLLALRYGADLVWGPEIVDKALVSGEKAQRVVNDHCQTIDFVKPPSNKVIFRLHPLEKGRLIFQLGSCNPELAVEAAKLVVNDVSAIDLNCGCPKHFSVHAGMGAGLLKNLDRLESILRALVEQVGQPNNIGISCKIRLLDTHEATLDMVRRLCKTGIRAITVHCRTTPMRNTEPAIRTSLRDIAEICHSYHVSILVNGDVDNRKMAKELCEEYGVDGAVIARAAEKNVSCFREEGLLPIQQVVKDYVKMCLEVDNNFGNTKYCLIQWMQGNFPKDIRQRAQVAKSYGQLLECFDLSWDRSSESQTVQSQKSKNYALFLSLYKNDNFLSTLCDENLLNLLSKNDCTKVIIHLNADTLSDTQEKAVQRLRKRGIRIELVDALHPLDAIISKANVVVCSSACESILAEADRKKKPVVKVFTRTTNSEEEKENSNALIADETPVIDQLRSCFEKNL
;
A
#
# COMPACT_ATOMS: atom_id res chain seq x y z
N MET A 1 -12.30 0.90 9.39
CA MET A 1 -13.02 0.63 10.67
C MET A 1 -12.19 1.17 11.82
N VAL A 2 -12.70 2.06 12.67
CA VAL A 2 -11.92 2.65 13.79
C VAL A 2 -11.47 1.55 14.76
N ARG A 3 -10.20 1.59 15.21
CA ARG A 3 -9.49 0.55 15.99
C ARG A 3 -9.24 -0.77 15.26
N ILE A 4 -10.24 -1.36 14.61
CA ILE A 4 -10.07 -2.67 13.96
C ILE A 4 -9.18 -2.56 12.71
N GLY A 5 -9.30 -1.48 11.94
CA GLY A 5 -8.59 -1.28 10.67
C GLY A 5 -7.13 -0.86 10.79
N GLU A 6 -6.50 -1.06 11.95
CA GLU A 6 -5.06 -0.83 12.13
C GLU A 6 -4.23 -1.83 11.30
N LEU A 7 -2.93 -1.55 11.20
CA LEU A 7 -2.01 -2.27 10.29
C LEU A 7 -2.14 -3.80 10.33
N PRO A 8 -2.17 -4.48 11.50
CA PRO A 8 -2.20 -5.95 11.52
C PRO A 8 -3.43 -6.54 10.81
N THR A 9 -4.61 -5.93 11.00
CA THR A 9 -5.83 -6.39 10.34
C THR A 9 -5.78 -6.15 8.85
N ARG A 10 -5.20 -5.03 8.40
CA ARG A 10 -5.07 -4.74 6.96
C ARG A 10 -4.14 -5.74 6.29
N LEU A 11 -2.97 -6.01 6.87
CA LEU A 11 -2.04 -7.02 6.35
C LEU A 11 -2.66 -8.41 6.35
N LEU A 12 -3.41 -8.76 7.39
CA LEU A 12 -4.09 -10.05 7.46
C LEU A 12 -5.24 -10.16 6.44
N ALA A 13 -5.97 -9.07 6.18
CA ALA A 13 -6.98 -9.01 5.12
C ALA A 13 -6.34 -9.21 3.74
N LEU A 14 -5.23 -8.54 3.45
CA LEU A 14 -4.47 -8.73 2.20
C LEU A 14 -3.97 -10.18 2.07
N ARG A 15 -3.43 -10.76 3.15
CA ARG A 15 -2.99 -12.17 3.19
C ARG A 15 -4.14 -13.14 2.89
N TYR A 16 -5.36 -12.79 3.28
CA TYR A 16 -6.57 -13.55 3.03
C TYR A 16 -7.28 -13.19 1.73
N GLY A 17 -6.68 -12.36 0.89
CA GLY A 17 -7.14 -12.11 -0.47
C GLY A 17 -7.89 -10.79 -0.67
N ALA A 18 -7.94 -9.88 0.31
CA ALA A 18 -8.49 -8.54 0.04
C ALA A 18 -7.68 -7.85 -1.07
N ASP A 19 -8.38 -7.23 -2.03
CA ASP A 19 -7.74 -6.56 -3.16
C ASP A 19 -7.23 -5.16 -2.75
N LEU A 20 -8.02 -4.45 -1.93
CA LEU A 20 -7.72 -3.14 -1.35
C LEU A 20 -8.04 -3.14 0.15
N VAL A 21 -7.36 -2.30 0.92
CA VAL A 21 -7.57 -2.13 2.37
C VAL A 21 -7.67 -0.67 2.75
N TRP A 22 -8.64 -0.35 3.62
CA TRP A 22 -8.81 0.99 4.17
C TRP A 22 -8.22 1.09 5.57
N GLY A 23 -7.52 2.19 5.85
CA GLY A 23 -7.14 2.59 7.21
C GLY A 23 -8.36 2.79 8.13
N PRO A 24 -8.14 2.92 9.45
CA PRO A 24 -9.15 3.52 10.30
C PRO A 24 -9.37 4.98 9.87
N GLU A 25 -10.53 5.55 10.19
CA GLU A 25 -10.73 7.00 10.01
C GLU A 25 -9.72 7.75 10.89
N ILE A 26 -8.88 8.57 10.25
CA ILE A 26 -7.98 9.50 10.93
C ILE A 26 -8.53 10.92 10.74
N VAL A 27 -8.81 11.59 11.86
CA VAL A 27 -9.25 12.99 11.83
C VAL A 27 -8.08 13.88 11.43
N ASP A 28 -8.28 14.77 10.47
CA ASP A 28 -7.28 15.73 9.96
C ASP A 28 -6.44 16.40 11.06
N LYS A 29 -7.11 16.90 12.11
CA LYS A 29 -6.51 17.59 13.26
C LYS A 29 -5.51 16.72 14.03
N ALA A 30 -5.68 15.39 14.04
CA ALA A 30 -4.72 14.49 14.66
C ALA A 30 -3.35 14.55 13.95
N LEU A 31 -3.35 14.83 12.65
CA LEU A 31 -2.14 15.01 11.86
C LEU A 31 -1.64 16.46 11.93
N VAL A 32 -2.50 17.45 11.74
CA VAL A 32 -2.06 18.83 11.46
C VAL A 32 -2.13 19.81 12.63
N SER A 33 -2.95 19.58 13.66
CA SER A 33 -3.12 20.57 14.75
C SER A 33 -1.89 20.65 15.66
N GLY A 34 -1.41 21.86 15.96
CA GLY A 34 -0.17 22.04 16.71
C GLY A 34 1.05 21.70 15.85
N GLU A 35 2.03 20.99 16.41
CA GLU A 35 3.15 20.48 15.61
C GLU A 35 2.67 19.32 14.71
N LYS A 36 2.95 19.38 13.41
CA LYS A 36 2.45 18.39 12.43
C LYS A 36 3.03 17.00 12.71
N ALA A 37 2.27 15.97 12.37
CA ALA A 37 2.76 14.61 12.41
C ALA A 37 3.97 14.46 11.46
N GLN A 38 5.00 13.78 11.94
CA GLN A 38 6.25 13.55 11.22
C GLN A 38 6.24 12.13 10.65
N ARG A 39 6.64 12.00 9.38
CA ARG A 39 6.85 10.72 8.72
C ARG A 39 8.19 10.14 9.16
N VAL A 40 8.16 8.98 9.82
CA VAL A 40 9.34 8.29 10.37
C VAL A 40 9.43 6.91 9.75
N VAL A 41 10.59 6.56 9.19
CA VAL A 41 10.90 5.18 8.80
C VAL A 41 11.32 4.42 10.04
N ASN A 42 10.63 3.32 10.34
CA ASN A 42 10.84 2.51 11.52
C ASN A 42 11.49 1.19 11.13
N ASP A 43 12.83 1.14 11.19
CA ASP A 43 13.61 -0.03 10.81
C ASP A 43 13.36 -1.25 11.71
N HIS A 44 12.88 -1.04 12.94
CA HIS A 44 12.64 -2.13 13.90
C HIS A 44 11.52 -3.08 13.45
N CYS A 45 10.45 -2.53 12.87
CA CYS A 45 9.32 -3.30 12.35
C CYS A 45 9.10 -3.12 10.85
N GLN A 46 10.05 -2.47 10.15
CA GLN A 46 10.01 -2.22 8.71
C GLN A 46 8.74 -1.47 8.27
N THR A 47 8.31 -0.50 9.09
CA THR A 47 7.11 0.31 8.83
C THR A 47 7.44 1.76 8.53
N ILE A 48 6.43 2.48 8.05
CA ILE A 48 6.41 3.94 8.00
C ILE A 48 5.36 4.41 9.00
N ASP A 49 5.78 5.28 9.91
CA ASP A 49 4.99 5.78 11.02
C ASP A 49 4.75 7.28 10.88
N PHE A 50 3.51 7.71 11.07
CA PHE A 50 3.14 9.11 11.22
C PHE A 50 3.03 9.42 12.71
N VAL A 51 4.07 10.05 13.26
CA VAL A 51 4.24 10.25 14.70
C VAL A 51 3.92 11.69 15.07
N LYS A 52 3.16 11.90 16.14
CA LYS A 52 2.72 13.23 16.60
C LYS A 52 3.62 13.79 17.72
N PRO A 53 4.42 14.84 17.47
CA PRO A 53 5.16 15.52 18.51
C PRO A 53 4.25 16.41 19.40
N PRO A 54 4.67 16.74 20.63
CA PRO A 54 5.79 16.14 21.38
C PRO A 54 5.40 14.78 22.02
N SER A 55 4.15 14.34 21.86
CA SER A 55 3.63 13.13 22.49
C SER A 55 4.30 11.82 22.02
N ASN A 56 4.99 11.87 20.87
CA ASN A 56 5.55 10.72 20.16
C ASN A 56 4.55 9.59 19.91
N LYS A 57 3.25 9.92 19.88
CA LYS A 57 2.19 8.97 19.59
C LYS A 57 2.17 8.67 18.10
N VAL A 58 2.23 7.39 17.73
CA VAL A 58 1.96 6.92 16.37
C VAL A 58 0.47 7.13 16.07
N ILE A 59 0.15 8.00 15.12
CA ILE A 59 -1.21 8.31 14.67
C ILE A 59 -1.66 7.32 13.59
N PHE A 60 -0.74 6.98 12.70
CA PHE A 60 -0.98 6.03 11.62
C PHE A 60 0.31 5.29 11.30
N ARG A 61 0.23 3.98 11.11
CA ARG A 61 1.35 3.11 10.76
C ARG A 61 0.97 2.31 9.53
N LEU A 62 1.89 2.22 8.57
CA LEU A 62 1.73 1.44 7.35
C LEU A 62 2.96 0.58 7.05
N HIS A 63 2.78 -0.44 6.24
CA HIS A 63 3.86 -1.36 5.86
C HIS A 63 4.06 -1.38 4.33
N PRO A 64 5.28 -1.54 3.81
CA PRO A 64 5.51 -1.62 2.36
C PRO A 64 4.69 -2.71 1.63
N LEU A 65 4.26 -3.77 2.32
CA LEU A 65 3.40 -4.82 1.74
C LEU A 65 1.99 -4.35 1.32
N GLU A 66 1.49 -3.24 1.88
CA GLU A 66 0.20 -2.66 1.46
C GLU A 66 0.36 -1.53 0.42
N LYS A 67 1.59 -1.34 -0.11
CA LYS A 67 1.84 -0.44 -1.24
C LYS A 67 0.99 -0.85 -2.44
N GLY A 68 0.36 0.13 -3.08
CA GLY A 68 -0.58 -0.10 -4.18
C GLY A 68 -1.96 -0.61 -3.77
N ARG A 69 -2.21 -0.88 -2.47
CA ARG A 69 -3.48 -1.42 -1.96
C ARG A 69 -4.09 -0.64 -0.80
N LEU A 70 -3.31 0.20 -0.12
CA LEU A 70 -3.75 0.99 1.03
C LEU A 70 -4.49 2.26 0.59
N ILE A 71 -5.72 2.41 1.07
CA ILE A 71 -6.54 3.62 0.96
C ILE A 71 -6.60 4.32 2.33
N PHE A 72 -6.17 5.58 2.40
CA PHE A 72 -6.16 6.34 3.64
C PHE A 72 -7.50 7.05 3.84
N GLN A 73 -8.23 6.68 4.89
CA GLN A 73 -9.53 7.30 5.18
C GLN A 73 -9.39 8.50 6.13
N LEU A 74 -9.71 9.69 5.62
CA LEU A 74 -9.66 10.96 6.31
C LEU A 74 -11.03 11.35 6.86
N GLY A 75 -11.08 11.82 8.09
CA GLY A 75 -12.20 12.57 8.66
C GLY A 75 -11.88 14.06 8.67
N SER A 76 -12.67 14.87 7.97
CA SER A 76 -12.51 16.33 7.94
C SER A 76 -13.85 17.03 7.68
N CYS A 77 -13.93 18.30 8.06
CA CYS A 77 -15.06 19.19 7.75
C CYS A 77 -14.61 20.54 7.17
N ASN A 78 -13.33 20.66 6.81
CA ASN A 78 -12.74 21.89 6.31
C ASN A 78 -11.78 21.56 5.13
N PRO A 79 -11.94 22.21 3.95
CA PRO A 79 -11.12 21.91 2.78
C PRO A 79 -9.62 22.08 3.02
N GLU A 80 -9.22 23.15 3.69
CA GLU A 80 -7.81 23.50 3.90
C GLU A 80 -7.12 22.47 4.80
N LEU A 81 -7.73 22.13 5.93
CA LEU A 81 -7.24 21.11 6.86
C LEU A 81 -7.21 19.73 6.21
N ALA A 82 -8.20 19.40 5.37
CA ALA A 82 -8.23 18.14 4.66
C ALA A 82 -7.03 17.99 3.71
N VAL A 83 -6.77 19.02 2.90
CA VAL A 83 -5.63 19.07 1.98
C VAL A 83 -4.31 19.00 2.74
N GLU A 84 -4.17 19.77 3.82
CA GLU A 84 -2.95 19.78 4.63
C GLU A 84 -2.64 18.40 5.23
N ALA A 85 -3.66 17.74 5.79
CA ALA A 85 -3.52 16.40 6.36
C ALA A 85 -3.18 15.36 5.28
N ALA A 86 -3.87 15.42 4.14
CA ALA A 86 -3.65 14.48 3.04
C ALA A 86 -2.25 14.62 2.43
N LYS A 87 -1.71 15.84 2.29
CA LYS A 87 -0.34 16.09 1.81
C LYS A 87 0.74 15.44 2.67
N LEU A 88 0.48 15.18 3.95
CA LEU A 88 1.44 14.48 4.82
C LEU A 88 1.59 13.00 4.45
N VAL A 89 0.51 12.34 4.04
CA VAL A 89 0.46 10.88 3.85
C VAL A 89 0.48 10.45 2.37
N VAL A 90 0.27 11.37 1.45
CA VAL A 90 0.02 11.12 0.02
C VAL A 90 1.07 10.23 -0.66
N ASN A 91 2.34 10.34 -0.25
CA ASN A 91 3.45 9.62 -0.87
C ASN A 91 3.55 8.14 -0.45
N ASP A 92 2.80 7.73 0.58
CA ASP A 92 2.89 6.40 1.18
C ASP A 92 1.59 5.58 1.02
N VAL A 93 0.58 6.15 0.36
CA VAL A 93 -0.76 5.55 0.21
C VAL A 93 -1.18 5.54 -1.26
N SER A 94 -2.16 4.71 -1.60
CA SER A 94 -2.59 4.50 -3.00
C SER A 94 -3.74 5.42 -3.40
N ALA A 95 -4.52 5.88 -2.42
CA ALA A 95 -5.60 6.85 -2.59
C ALA A 95 -5.96 7.48 -1.23
N ILE A 96 -6.67 8.62 -1.29
CA ILE A 96 -7.30 9.25 -0.13
C ILE A 96 -8.81 9.06 -0.22
N ASP A 97 -9.43 8.62 0.85
CA ASP A 97 -10.88 8.48 0.99
C ASP A 97 -11.43 9.46 2.03
N LEU A 98 -12.46 10.23 1.70
CA LEU A 98 -13.14 11.07 2.69
C LEU A 98 -14.29 10.30 3.35
N ASN A 99 -14.30 10.25 4.69
CA ASN A 99 -15.42 9.68 5.44
C ASN A 99 -16.58 10.68 5.49
N CYS A 100 -17.68 10.34 4.83
CA CYS A 100 -18.92 11.11 4.79
C CYS A 100 -20.08 10.36 5.45
N GLY A 101 -19.83 9.23 6.12
CA GLY A 101 -20.87 8.29 6.55
C GLY A 101 -20.89 7.96 8.04
N CYS A 102 -19.92 8.45 8.83
CA CYS A 102 -19.84 8.16 10.26
C CYS A 102 -21.00 8.82 11.04
N PRO A 103 -21.91 8.05 11.67
CA PRO A 103 -23.05 8.61 12.40
C PRO A 103 -22.73 8.93 13.87
N LYS A 104 -21.49 8.67 14.33
CA LYS A 104 -21.13 8.85 15.75
C LYS A 104 -21.19 10.33 16.13
N HIS A 105 -21.71 10.60 17.33
CA HIS A 105 -21.94 11.96 17.83
C HIS A 105 -20.72 12.89 17.68
N PHE A 106 -19.52 12.43 18.05
CA PHE A 106 -18.30 13.24 17.95
C PHE A 106 -18.00 13.68 16.50
N SER A 107 -18.31 12.84 15.51
CA SER A 107 -18.09 13.13 14.09
C SER A 107 -19.14 14.13 13.62
N VAL A 108 -20.43 13.83 13.87
CA VAL A 108 -21.55 14.67 13.40
C VAL A 108 -21.51 16.06 14.03
N HIS A 109 -21.25 16.16 15.34
CA HIS A 109 -21.15 17.43 16.05
C HIS A 109 -19.99 18.31 15.54
N ALA A 110 -18.88 17.69 15.14
CA ALA A 110 -17.76 18.39 14.53
C ALA A 110 -17.99 18.73 13.04
N GLY A 111 -19.15 18.39 12.46
CA GLY A 111 -19.47 18.60 11.05
C GLY A 111 -18.78 17.62 10.08
N MET A 112 -18.23 16.52 10.59
CA MET A 112 -17.57 15.45 9.81
C MET A 112 -18.49 14.24 9.62
N GLY A 113 -18.07 13.27 8.80
CA GLY A 113 -18.82 12.02 8.64
C GLY A 113 -20.23 12.30 8.10
N ALA A 114 -21.25 11.69 8.71
CA ALA A 114 -22.64 11.91 8.29
C ALA A 114 -23.12 13.37 8.48
N GLY A 115 -22.39 14.20 9.22
CA GLY A 115 -22.63 15.65 9.29
C GLY A 115 -22.44 16.35 7.94
N LEU A 116 -21.54 15.85 7.09
CA LEU A 116 -21.30 16.36 5.74
C LEU A 116 -22.49 16.14 4.81
N LEU A 117 -23.26 15.06 5.01
CA LEU A 117 -24.44 14.75 4.19
C LEU A 117 -25.57 15.78 4.37
N LYS A 118 -25.52 16.59 5.43
CA LYS A 118 -26.46 17.71 5.67
C LYS A 118 -26.01 19.02 5.01
N ASN A 119 -24.79 19.09 4.51
CA ASN A 119 -24.23 20.26 3.85
C ASN A 119 -23.37 19.83 2.65
N LEU A 120 -24.05 19.57 1.53
CA LEU A 120 -23.41 19.08 0.32
C LEU A 120 -22.44 20.09 -0.31
N ASP A 121 -22.66 21.40 -0.14
CA ASP A 121 -21.75 22.43 -0.65
C ASP A 121 -20.37 22.33 0.02
N ARG A 122 -20.37 22.11 1.34
CA ARG A 122 -19.13 21.86 2.10
C ARG A 122 -18.48 20.55 1.72
N LEU A 123 -19.27 19.49 1.52
CA LEU A 123 -18.73 18.21 1.09
C LEU A 123 -18.04 18.33 -0.29
N GLU A 124 -18.70 18.98 -1.25
CA GLU A 124 -18.12 19.25 -2.56
C GLU A 124 -16.85 20.09 -2.48
N SER A 125 -16.82 21.14 -1.65
CA SER A 125 -15.64 21.99 -1.53
C SER A 125 -14.43 21.23 -0.99
N ILE A 126 -14.62 20.32 -0.03
CA ILE A 126 -13.55 19.45 0.48
C ILE A 126 -13.07 18.50 -0.62
N LEU A 127 -13.99 17.84 -1.35
CA LEU A 127 -13.61 16.89 -2.39
C LEU A 127 -12.88 17.56 -3.55
N ARG A 128 -13.36 18.73 -4.04
CA ARG A 128 -12.68 19.50 -5.09
C ARG A 128 -11.27 19.90 -4.66
N ALA A 129 -11.12 20.41 -3.43
CA ALA A 129 -9.82 20.78 -2.90
C ALA A 129 -8.86 19.58 -2.82
N LEU A 130 -9.33 18.41 -2.35
CA LEU A 130 -8.54 17.18 -2.32
C LEU A 130 -8.17 16.71 -3.74
N VAL A 131 -9.09 16.74 -4.69
CA VAL A 131 -8.85 16.34 -6.09
C VAL A 131 -7.80 17.24 -6.73
N GLU A 132 -7.98 18.57 -6.66
CA GLU A 132 -7.14 19.55 -7.32
C GLU A 132 -5.75 19.69 -6.68
N GLN A 133 -5.68 19.64 -5.34
CA GLN A 133 -4.44 19.96 -4.61
C GLN A 133 -3.67 18.74 -4.10
N VAL A 134 -4.26 17.54 -4.17
CA VAL A 134 -3.63 16.29 -3.69
C VAL A 134 -3.70 15.21 -4.77
N GLY A 135 -4.90 14.89 -5.26
CA GLY A 135 -5.12 13.82 -6.24
C GLY A 135 -4.35 14.04 -7.54
N GLN A 136 -4.65 15.15 -8.25
CA GLN A 136 -4.03 15.47 -9.54
C GLN A 136 -2.50 15.65 -9.44
N PRO A 137 -1.94 16.43 -8.47
CA PRO A 137 -0.49 16.65 -8.42
C PRO A 137 0.31 15.40 -8.08
N ASN A 138 -0.28 14.42 -7.38
CA ASN A 138 0.41 13.20 -6.95
C ASN A 138 -0.02 11.96 -7.75
N ASN A 139 -0.90 12.11 -8.74
CA ASN A 139 -1.47 11.02 -9.54
C ASN A 139 -2.09 9.88 -8.70
N ILE A 140 -2.83 10.24 -7.65
CA ILE A 140 -3.59 9.28 -6.83
C ILE A 140 -5.09 9.55 -6.88
N GLY A 141 -5.90 8.52 -6.63
CA GLY A 141 -7.35 8.67 -6.56
C GLY A 141 -7.80 9.40 -5.30
N ILE A 142 -8.84 10.23 -5.43
CA ILE A 142 -9.66 10.70 -4.30
C ILE A 142 -10.99 9.94 -4.36
N SER A 143 -11.41 9.37 -3.26
CA SER A 143 -12.72 8.71 -3.11
C SER A 143 -13.48 9.27 -1.92
N CYS A 144 -14.75 8.89 -1.80
CA CYS A 144 -15.50 9.13 -0.57
C CYS A 144 -16.41 7.96 -0.21
N LYS A 145 -16.67 7.82 1.09
CA LYS A 145 -17.61 6.82 1.62
C LYS A 145 -18.85 7.50 2.20
N ILE A 146 -20.00 7.26 1.58
CA ILE A 146 -21.29 7.88 1.92
C ILE A 146 -22.29 6.87 2.53
N ARG A 147 -23.43 7.40 2.96
CA ARG A 147 -24.67 6.67 3.28
C ARG A 147 -25.79 7.15 2.37
N LEU A 148 -26.89 6.40 2.33
CA LEU A 148 -28.11 6.84 1.64
C LEU A 148 -28.73 8.05 2.35
N LEU A 149 -29.41 8.90 1.59
CA LEU A 149 -30.29 9.94 2.12
C LEU A 149 -31.72 9.41 2.29
N ASP A 150 -32.60 10.23 2.86
CA ASP A 150 -33.97 9.82 3.22
C ASP A 150 -34.82 9.43 2.01
N THR A 151 -34.56 10.02 0.84
CA THR A 151 -35.24 9.68 -0.40
C THR A 151 -34.27 9.18 -1.47
N HIS A 152 -34.82 8.41 -2.40
CA HIS A 152 -34.10 7.90 -3.57
C HIS A 152 -33.54 9.06 -4.40
N GLU A 153 -34.37 10.05 -4.73
CA GLU A 153 -34.03 11.20 -5.56
C GLU A 153 -32.95 12.07 -4.92
N ALA A 154 -33.03 12.30 -3.60
CA ALA A 154 -32.01 13.05 -2.86
C ALA A 154 -30.66 12.30 -2.90
N THR A 155 -30.69 10.98 -2.79
CA THR A 155 -29.47 10.16 -2.92
C THR A 155 -28.88 10.28 -4.33
N LEU A 156 -29.70 10.19 -5.37
CA LEU A 156 -29.22 10.34 -6.76
C LEU A 156 -28.66 11.74 -7.03
N ASP A 157 -29.31 12.80 -6.54
CA ASP A 157 -28.82 14.17 -6.68
C ASP A 157 -27.46 14.35 -6.00
N MET A 158 -27.35 13.91 -4.75
CA MET A 158 -26.08 13.91 -4.02
C MET A 158 -24.99 13.19 -4.82
N VAL A 159 -25.25 11.97 -5.31
CA VAL A 159 -24.25 11.21 -6.08
C VAL A 159 -23.80 11.95 -7.33
N ARG A 160 -24.72 12.56 -8.11
CA ARG A 160 -24.37 13.38 -9.29
C ARG A 160 -23.47 14.55 -8.91
N ARG A 161 -23.78 15.24 -7.81
CA ARG A 161 -22.97 16.35 -7.29
C ARG A 161 -21.56 15.89 -6.92
N LEU A 162 -21.44 14.78 -6.19
CA LEU A 162 -20.15 14.22 -5.80
C LEU A 162 -19.33 13.77 -7.01
N CYS A 163 -19.92 13.12 -8.01
CA CYS A 163 -19.20 12.72 -9.22
C CYS A 163 -18.59 13.91 -9.97
N LYS A 164 -19.28 15.06 -10.00
CA LYS A 164 -18.79 16.31 -10.63
C LYS A 164 -17.60 16.96 -9.92
N THR A 165 -17.17 16.46 -8.77
CA THR A 165 -15.98 16.95 -8.06
C THR A 165 -14.67 16.41 -8.63
N GLY A 166 -14.73 15.36 -9.45
CA GLY A 166 -13.54 14.69 -10.01
C GLY A 166 -12.99 13.55 -9.15
N ILE A 167 -13.74 13.08 -8.14
CA ILE A 167 -13.42 11.85 -7.42
C ILE A 167 -13.38 10.64 -8.36
N ARG A 168 -12.58 9.64 -8.00
CA ARG A 168 -12.38 8.42 -8.79
C ARG A 168 -13.26 7.26 -8.34
N ALA A 169 -13.72 7.27 -7.09
CA ALA A 169 -14.63 6.24 -6.59
C ALA A 169 -15.57 6.74 -5.49
N ILE A 170 -16.74 6.09 -5.37
CA ILE A 170 -17.69 6.27 -4.28
C ILE A 170 -17.96 4.91 -3.63
N THR A 171 -17.79 4.81 -2.31
CA THR A 171 -18.31 3.67 -1.53
C THR A 171 -19.67 4.03 -0.93
N VAL A 172 -20.71 3.26 -1.26
CA VAL A 172 -22.08 3.49 -0.77
C VAL A 172 -22.40 2.51 0.33
N HIS A 173 -22.51 2.98 1.58
CA HIS A 173 -23.15 2.20 2.62
C HIS A 173 -24.66 2.25 2.42
N CYS A 174 -25.24 1.13 2.00
CA CYS A 174 -26.66 0.91 1.72
C CYS A 174 -27.55 0.98 2.98
N ARG A 175 -27.43 2.03 3.77
CA ARG A 175 -28.26 2.38 4.92
C ARG A 175 -28.30 3.89 5.04
N THR A 176 -29.40 4.43 5.51
CA THR A 176 -29.47 5.85 5.88
C THR A 176 -28.72 6.10 7.19
N THR A 177 -28.48 7.36 7.54
CA THR A 177 -27.75 7.74 8.77
C THR A 177 -28.45 7.25 10.05
N PRO A 178 -29.79 7.34 10.21
CA PRO A 178 -30.47 6.91 11.43
C PRO A 178 -30.55 5.40 11.64
N MET A 179 -30.42 4.60 10.57
CA MET A 179 -30.56 3.14 10.64
C MET A 179 -29.50 2.49 11.53
N ARG A 180 -29.94 1.55 12.36
CA ARG A 180 -29.11 0.67 13.18
C ARG A 180 -28.41 -0.36 12.31
N ASN A 181 -27.30 -0.89 12.82
CA ASN A 181 -26.56 -1.95 12.13
C ASN A 181 -27.35 -3.27 11.99
N THR A 182 -28.33 -3.49 12.87
CA THR A 182 -29.22 -4.68 12.84
C THR A 182 -30.28 -4.60 11.75
N GLU A 183 -30.61 -3.40 11.27
CA GLU A 183 -31.56 -3.23 10.17
C GLU A 183 -30.89 -3.63 8.85
N PRO A 184 -31.56 -4.34 7.93
CA PRO A 184 -30.99 -4.78 6.66
C PRO A 184 -30.51 -3.62 5.77
N ALA A 185 -29.52 -3.87 4.92
CA ALA A 185 -29.07 -2.94 3.90
C ALA A 185 -30.13 -2.75 2.81
N ILE A 186 -30.38 -1.50 2.43
CA ILE A 186 -31.32 -1.08 1.38
C ILE A 186 -30.54 -0.91 0.08
N ARG A 187 -30.73 -1.83 -0.87
CA ARG A 187 -30.00 -1.83 -2.17
C ARG A 187 -30.85 -1.41 -3.37
N THR A 188 -32.09 -0.99 -3.14
CA THR A 188 -33.05 -0.65 -4.21
C THR A 188 -32.54 0.41 -5.16
N SER A 189 -31.85 1.45 -4.65
CA SER A 189 -31.28 2.53 -5.47
C SER A 189 -29.92 2.19 -6.11
N LEU A 190 -29.33 1.04 -5.82
CA LEU A 190 -27.90 0.82 -6.07
C LEU A 190 -27.56 0.76 -7.57
N ARG A 191 -28.46 0.22 -8.42
CA ARG A 191 -28.29 0.21 -9.88
C ARG A 191 -28.27 1.63 -10.46
N ASP A 192 -29.25 2.45 -10.07
CA ASP A 192 -29.34 3.83 -10.56
C ASP A 192 -28.15 4.68 -10.12
N ILE A 193 -27.64 4.44 -8.89
CA ILE A 193 -26.41 5.07 -8.41
C ILE A 193 -25.21 4.61 -9.25
N ALA A 194 -25.11 3.31 -9.58
CA ALA A 194 -24.04 2.78 -10.41
C ALA A 194 -24.04 3.40 -11.81
N GLU A 195 -25.20 3.46 -12.46
CA GLU A 195 -25.36 4.10 -13.78
C GLU A 195 -24.91 5.57 -13.76
N ILE A 196 -25.27 6.32 -12.72
CA ILE A 196 -24.78 7.69 -12.53
C ILE A 196 -23.26 7.68 -12.40
N CYS A 197 -22.69 6.91 -11.48
CA CYS A 197 -21.23 6.88 -11.27
C CYS A 197 -20.48 6.58 -12.57
N HIS A 198 -20.90 5.56 -13.33
CA HIS A 198 -20.30 5.17 -14.59
C HIS A 198 -20.40 6.25 -15.67
N SER A 199 -21.52 7.00 -15.74
CA SER A 199 -21.66 8.13 -16.66
C SER A 199 -20.65 9.26 -16.44
N TYR A 200 -20.07 9.34 -15.23
CA TYR A 200 -19.00 10.26 -14.87
C TYR A 200 -17.61 9.59 -14.79
N HIS A 201 -17.48 8.32 -15.22
CA HIS A 201 -16.25 7.53 -15.11
C HIS A 201 -15.76 7.36 -13.66
N VAL A 202 -16.69 7.31 -12.70
CA VAL A 202 -16.43 7.09 -11.28
C VAL A 202 -16.76 5.65 -10.94
N SER A 203 -15.85 4.94 -10.25
CA SER A 203 -16.12 3.58 -9.77
C SER A 203 -17.04 3.59 -8.55
N ILE A 204 -17.89 2.58 -8.42
CA ILE A 204 -18.81 2.42 -7.29
C ILE A 204 -18.51 1.14 -6.51
N LEU A 205 -18.46 1.25 -5.18
CA LEU A 205 -18.32 0.11 -4.29
C LEU A 205 -19.54 -0.02 -3.36
N VAL A 206 -20.15 -1.21 -3.32
CA VAL A 206 -21.25 -1.49 -2.39
C VAL A 206 -20.75 -1.79 -0.98
N ASN A 207 -21.42 -1.27 0.03
CA ASN A 207 -21.16 -1.58 1.44
C ASN A 207 -22.45 -1.78 2.23
N GLY A 208 -22.36 -2.61 3.27
CA GLY A 208 -23.49 -2.97 4.13
C GLY A 208 -24.00 -4.37 3.81
N ASP A 209 -24.03 -5.25 4.82
CA ASP A 209 -24.41 -6.67 4.70
C ASP A 209 -23.70 -7.40 3.56
N VAL A 210 -22.38 -7.22 3.46
CA VAL A 210 -21.51 -8.03 2.60
C VAL A 210 -20.73 -8.95 3.52
N ASP A 211 -21.01 -10.25 3.48
CA ASP A 211 -20.53 -11.19 4.50
C ASP A 211 -19.24 -11.91 4.15
N ASN A 212 -18.91 -12.03 2.86
CA ASN A 212 -17.71 -12.70 2.38
C ASN A 212 -17.42 -12.35 0.91
N ARG A 213 -16.27 -12.80 0.39
CA ARG A 213 -15.86 -12.57 -1.00
C ARG A 213 -16.85 -13.13 -2.04
N LYS A 214 -17.48 -14.27 -1.77
CA LYS A 214 -18.46 -14.85 -2.70
C LYS A 214 -19.67 -13.91 -2.84
N MET A 215 -20.27 -13.51 -1.73
CA MET A 215 -21.37 -12.55 -1.69
C MET A 215 -20.98 -11.19 -2.29
N ALA A 216 -19.73 -10.75 -2.09
CA ALA A 216 -19.22 -9.55 -2.73
C ALA A 216 -19.30 -9.65 -4.26
N LYS A 217 -18.84 -10.76 -4.86
CA LYS A 217 -18.93 -11.00 -6.32
C LYS A 217 -20.39 -11.04 -6.79
N GLU A 218 -21.24 -11.79 -6.09
CA GLU A 218 -22.68 -11.88 -6.39
C GLU A 218 -23.36 -10.51 -6.38
N LEU A 219 -23.07 -9.65 -5.40
CA LEU A 219 -23.62 -8.29 -5.35
C LEU A 219 -23.06 -7.38 -6.45
N CYS A 220 -21.80 -7.55 -6.85
CA CYS A 220 -21.23 -6.80 -7.97
C CYS A 220 -21.95 -7.13 -9.27
N GLU A 221 -22.13 -8.43 -9.55
CA GLU A 221 -22.88 -8.92 -10.71
C GLU A 221 -24.34 -8.51 -10.65
N GLU A 222 -24.99 -8.68 -9.49
CA GLU A 222 -26.40 -8.36 -9.32
C GLU A 222 -26.64 -6.88 -9.60
N TYR A 223 -25.91 -5.96 -8.96
CA TYR A 223 -26.22 -4.52 -9.00
C TYR A 223 -25.40 -3.73 -10.03
N GLY A 224 -24.48 -4.36 -10.76
CA GLY A 224 -23.61 -3.67 -11.71
C GLY A 224 -22.62 -2.70 -11.05
N VAL A 225 -22.14 -3.03 -9.85
CA VAL A 225 -21.14 -2.24 -9.13
C VAL A 225 -19.73 -2.81 -9.32
N ASP A 226 -18.70 -1.97 -9.18
CA ASP A 226 -17.30 -2.33 -9.51
C ASP A 226 -16.58 -3.08 -8.39
N GLY A 227 -17.14 -3.08 -7.18
CA GLY A 227 -16.57 -3.76 -6.03
C GLY A 227 -17.47 -3.74 -4.81
N ALA A 228 -17.04 -4.45 -3.76
CA ALA A 228 -17.72 -4.45 -2.47
C ALA A 228 -16.76 -4.27 -1.31
N VAL A 229 -17.16 -3.48 -0.32
CA VAL A 229 -16.41 -3.27 0.91
C VAL A 229 -17.00 -4.11 2.03
N ILE A 230 -16.22 -5.05 2.55
CA ILE A 230 -16.58 -5.91 3.69
C ILE A 230 -16.08 -5.27 4.98
N ALA A 231 -16.99 -4.95 5.90
CA ALA A 231 -16.66 -4.33 7.19
C ALA A 231 -16.94 -5.25 8.38
N ARG A 232 -18.22 -5.42 8.77
CA ARG A 232 -18.60 -6.20 9.95
C ARG A 232 -18.20 -7.68 9.86
N ALA A 233 -18.24 -8.27 8.67
CA ALA A 233 -17.81 -9.65 8.50
C ALA A 233 -16.31 -9.79 8.75
N ALA A 234 -15.50 -8.86 8.24
CA ALA A 234 -14.07 -8.78 8.52
C ALA A 234 -13.76 -8.47 9.99
N GLU A 235 -14.59 -7.65 10.66
CA GLU A 235 -14.52 -7.40 12.10
C GLU A 235 -14.82 -8.65 12.93
N LYS A 236 -15.63 -9.60 12.45
CA LYS A 236 -15.89 -10.87 13.12
C LYS A 236 -14.82 -11.92 12.80
N ASN A 237 -14.43 -12.00 11.53
CA ASN A 237 -13.44 -12.94 11.02
C ASN A 237 -12.83 -12.39 9.72
N VAL A 238 -11.61 -11.86 9.80
CA VAL A 238 -10.92 -11.24 8.67
C VAL A 238 -10.61 -12.23 7.52
N SER A 239 -10.74 -13.54 7.73
CA SER A 239 -10.62 -14.53 6.66
C SER A 239 -11.80 -14.54 5.66
N CYS A 240 -12.81 -13.68 5.86
CA CYS A 240 -13.95 -13.50 4.93
C CYS A 240 -13.58 -13.11 3.49
N PHE A 241 -12.33 -12.68 3.25
CA PHE A 241 -11.81 -12.36 1.93
C PHE A 241 -11.31 -13.58 1.13
N ARG A 242 -11.23 -14.77 1.76
CA ARG A 242 -10.75 -15.98 1.10
C ARG A 242 -11.75 -16.50 0.09
N GLU A 243 -11.25 -17.09 -1.00
CA GLU A 243 -12.09 -17.77 -1.98
C GLU A 243 -12.58 -19.12 -1.46
N GLU A 244 -11.78 -19.82 -0.65
CA GLU A 244 -12.09 -21.14 -0.10
C GLU A 244 -13.03 -21.09 1.12
N GLY A 245 -13.47 -19.89 1.50
CA GLY A 245 -14.31 -19.67 2.68
C GLY A 245 -13.54 -19.40 3.97
N LEU A 246 -14.29 -19.28 5.06
CA LEU A 246 -13.79 -18.84 6.37
C LEU A 246 -12.84 -19.87 6.99
N LEU A 247 -11.74 -19.37 7.56
CA LEU A 247 -10.92 -20.15 8.47
C LEU A 247 -11.56 -20.25 9.86
N PRO A 248 -11.26 -21.33 10.61
CA PRO A 248 -11.58 -21.40 12.03
C PRO A 248 -11.03 -20.18 12.78
N ILE A 249 -11.84 -19.57 13.63
CA ILE A 249 -11.49 -18.31 14.30
C ILE A 249 -10.25 -18.44 15.19
N GLN A 250 -9.99 -19.63 15.73
CA GLN A 250 -8.80 -19.96 16.51
C GLN A 250 -7.53 -19.78 15.69
N GLN A 251 -7.54 -20.19 14.42
CA GLN A 251 -6.42 -20.01 13.50
C GLN A 251 -6.20 -18.52 13.22
N VAL A 252 -7.28 -17.79 12.93
CA VAL A 252 -7.24 -16.35 12.61
C VAL A 252 -6.71 -15.53 13.79
N VAL A 253 -7.10 -15.86 15.03
CA VAL A 253 -6.56 -15.24 16.24
C VAL A 253 -5.05 -15.46 16.38
N LYS A 254 -4.57 -16.69 16.14
CA LYS A 254 -3.13 -16.99 16.19
C LYS A 254 -2.35 -16.20 15.15
N ASP A 255 -2.86 -16.16 13.91
CA ASP A 255 -2.25 -15.39 12.83
C ASP A 255 -2.20 -13.88 13.13
N TYR A 256 -3.25 -13.35 13.75
CA TYR A 256 -3.30 -11.95 14.14
C TYR A 256 -2.34 -11.60 15.28
N VAL A 257 -2.21 -12.45 16.30
CA VAL A 257 -1.24 -12.22 17.39
C VAL A 257 0.19 -12.16 16.84
N LYS A 258 0.54 -13.07 15.94
CA LYS A 258 1.85 -13.07 15.25
C LYS A 258 2.04 -11.79 14.43
N MET A 259 1.03 -11.41 13.63
CA MET A 259 1.07 -10.17 12.84
C MET A 259 1.25 -8.93 13.73
N CYS A 260 0.55 -8.87 14.87
CA CYS A 260 0.67 -7.78 15.83
C CYS A 260 2.06 -7.67 16.46
N LEU A 261 2.69 -8.81 16.78
CA LEU A 261 4.06 -8.85 17.30
C LEU A 261 5.07 -8.38 16.25
N GLU A 262 4.86 -8.78 15.00
CA GLU A 262 5.73 -8.46 13.89
C GLU A 262 5.82 -6.95 13.64
N VAL A 263 4.67 -6.28 13.57
CA VAL A 263 4.58 -4.84 13.29
C VAL A 263 4.55 -3.97 14.55
N ASP A 264 4.88 -4.55 15.71
CA ASP A 264 4.90 -3.89 17.02
C ASP A 264 3.60 -3.12 17.31
N ASN A 265 2.45 -3.78 17.14
CA ASN A 265 1.15 -3.16 17.33
C ASN A 265 0.89 -2.84 18.81
N ASN A 266 0.15 -1.76 19.06
CA ASN A 266 -0.25 -1.38 20.41
C ASN A 266 -1.02 -2.52 21.09
N PHE A 267 -0.54 -2.98 22.25
CA PHE A 267 -1.15 -4.10 22.98
C PHE A 267 -2.64 -3.86 23.32
N GLY A 268 -3.02 -2.65 23.70
CA GLY A 268 -4.41 -2.30 24.01
C GLY A 268 -5.32 -2.44 22.79
N ASN A 269 -4.84 -2.04 21.60
CA ASN A 269 -5.52 -2.26 20.34
C ASN A 269 -5.61 -3.76 19.97
N THR A 270 -4.52 -4.50 20.10
CA THR A 270 -4.49 -5.95 19.88
C THR A 270 -5.54 -6.64 20.74
N LYS A 271 -5.57 -6.35 22.04
CA LYS A 271 -6.54 -6.91 22.99
C LYS A 271 -7.98 -6.53 22.63
N TYR A 272 -8.22 -5.28 22.21
CA TYR A 272 -9.55 -4.85 21.76
C TYR A 272 -10.05 -5.69 20.58
N CYS A 273 -9.21 -5.90 19.55
CA CYS A 273 -9.58 -6.68 18.37
C CYS A 273 -9.82 -8.16 18.72
N LEU A 274 -8.93 -8.76 19.52
CA LEU A 274 -9.09 -10.14 19.99
C LEU A 274 -10.41 -10.33 20.75
N ILE A 275 -10.80 -9.40 21.62
CA ILE A 275 -12.07 -9.47 22.34
C ILE A 275 -13.27 -9.45 21.39
N GLN A 276 -13.20 -8.75 20.25
CA GLN A 276 -14.27 -8.81 19.23
C GLN A 276 -14.31 -10.19 18.57
N TRP A 277 -13.15 -10.76 18.21
CA TRP A 277 -13.06 -12.01 17.47
C TRP A 277 -13.35 -13.26 18.30
N MET A 278 -13.09 -13.20 19.61
CA MET A 278 -13.39 -14.28 20.55
C MET A 278 -14.84 -14.27 21.06
N GLN A 279 -15.73 -13.45 20.47
CA GLN A 279 -17.16 -13.51 20.76
C GLN A 279 -17.78 -14.79 20.16
N GLY A 280 -18.81 -15.33 20.82
CA GLY A 280 -19.47 -16.56 20.38
C GLY A 280 -18.73 -17.84 20.79
N ASN A 281 -18.53 -18.76 19.84
CA ASN A 281 -18.06 -20.14 20.06
C ASN A 281 -16.53 -20.25 20.25
N PHE A 282 -15.91 -19.33 20.99
CA PHE A 282 -14.50 -19.42 21.36
C PHE A 282 -14.36 -20.14 22.72
N PRO A 283 -13.34 -21.01 22.92
CA PRO A 283 -13.13 -21.69 24.21
C PRO A 283 -13.11 -20.70 25.38
N LYS A 284 -14.02 -20.92 26.36
CA LYS A 284 -14.30 -19.97 27.45
C LYS A 284 -13.07 -19.70 28.30
N ASP A 285 -12.31 -20.73 28.61
CA ASP A 285 -11.08 -20.70 29.39
C ASP A 285 -9.99 -19.85 28.70
N ILE A 286 -9.75 -20.07 27.40
CA ILE A 286 -8.78 -19.30 26.61
C ILE A 286 -9.23 -17.83 26.54
N ARG A 287 -10.51 -17.59 26.27
CA ARG A 287 -11.07 -16.24 26.19
C ARG A 287 -10.90 -15.48 27.51
N GLN A 288 -11.18 -16.11 28.65
CA GLN A 288 -11.05 -15.48 29.97
C GLN A 288 -9.58 -15.13 30.27
N ARG A 289 -8.64 -16.03 29.99
CA ARG A 289 -7.20 -15.75 30.16
C ARG A 289 -6.73 -14.60 29.26
N ALA A 290 -7.13 -14.58 27.99
CA ALA A 290 -6.80 -13.50 27.07
C ALA A 290 -7.44 -12.15 27.47
N GLN A 291 -8.63 -12.15 28.08
CA GLN A 291 -9.29 -10.95 28.60
C GLN A 291 -8.57 -10.33 29.79
N VAL A 292 -7.85 -11.10 30.60
CA VAL A 292 -7.07 -10.59 31.73
C VAL A 292 -5.60 -10.32 31.39
N ALA A 293 -5.13 -10.79 30.23
CA ALA A 293 -3.76 -10.57 29.77
C ALA A 293 -3.39 -9.07 29.72
N LYS A 294 -2.15 -8.76 30.12
CA LYS A 294 -1.55 -7.43 30.23
C LYS A 294 -0.28 -7.27 29.37
N SER A 295 0.18 -8.34 28.73
CA SER A 295 1.36 -8.33 27.86
C SER A 295 1.21 -9.33 26.72
N TYR A 296 2.05 -9.19 25.69
CA TYR A 296 2.14 -10.17 24.62
C TYR A 296 2.63 -11.53 25.10
N GLY A 297 3.55 -11.60 26.08
CA GLY A 297 4.01 -12.86 26.67
C GLY A 297 2.84 -13.68 27.22
N GLN A 298 1.92 -13.03 27.95
CA GLN A 298 0.72 -13.69 28.44
C GLN A 298 -0.23 -14.12 27.31
N LEU A 299 -0.32 -13.37 26.20
CA LEU A 299 -1.12 -13.80 25.04
C LEU A 299 -0.48 -15.00 24.33
N LEU A 300 0.84 -15.05 24.22
CA LEU A 300 1.58 -16.18 23.65
C LEU A 300 1.32 -17.46 24.45
N GLU A 301 1.40 -17.38 25.78
CA GLU A 301 1.00 -18.48 26.69
C GLU A 301 -0.51 -18.82 26.57
N CYS A 302 -1.37 -17.83 26.35
CA CYS A 302 -2.80 -18.06 26.19
C CYS A 302 -3.12 -18.93 24.98
N PHE A 303 -2.46 -18.64 23.85
CA PHE A 303 -2.75 -19.25 22.56
C PHE A 303 -1.78 -20.37 22.17
N ASP A 304 -0.89 -20.76 23.09
CA ASP A 304 0.15 -21.77 22.87
C ASP A 304 0.99 -21.43 21.63
N LEU A 305 1.63 -20.27 21.68
CA LEU A 305 2.44 -19.70 20.61
C LEU A 305 3.86 -19.43 21.10
N SER A 306 4.85 -19.83 20.30
CA SER A 306 6.22 -19.34 20.42
C SER A 306 6.43 -18.16 19.46
N TRP A 307 7.19 -17.16 19.90
CA TRP A 307 7.59 -16.03 19.06
C TRP A 307 9.07 -15.75 19.22
N ASP A 308 9.79 -15.80 18.11
CA ASP A 308 11.16 -15.33 18.00
C ASP A 308 11.29 -14.49 16.73
N ARG A 309 11.67 -13.23 16.90
CA ARG A 309 11.87 -12.30 15.78
C ARG A 309 13.12 -12.66 14.96
N SER A 310 14.07 -13.43 15.53
CA SER A 310 15.31 -13.85 14.87
C SER A 310 15.11 -14.99 13.87
N SER A 311 14.03 -15.78 14.02
CA SER A 311 13.58 -16.70 12.99
C SER A 311 12.98 -15.90 11.84
N GLU A 312 13.54 -16.02 10.63
CA GLU A 312 13.11 -15.34 9.41
C GLU A 312 11.58 -15.23 9.33
N SER A 313 11.07 -14.03 9.58
CA SER A 313 9.66 -13.79 9.83
C SER A 313 8.77 -14.28 8.69
N GLN A 314 7.96 -15.32 8.94
CA GLN A 314 7.12 -15.95 7.92
C GLN A 314 5.70 -15.35 7.83
N THR A 315 5.28 -14.48 8.76
CA THR A 315 3.89 -14.00 8.83
C THR A 315 3.59 -12.82 7.89
N VAL A 316 4.51 -11.86 7.75
CA VAL A 316 4.48 -10.80 6.73
C VAL A 316 5.22 -11.31 5.47
N GLN A 317 4.76 -12.45 4.96
CA GLN A 317 5.03 -12.80 3.56
C GLN A 317 3.77 -12.47 2.77
N SER A 318 3.91 -11.54 1.82
CA SER A 318 2.95 -11.41 0.73
C SER A 318 2.81 -12.76 0.03
N GLN A 319 1.65 -13.03 -0.58
CA GLN A 319 1.61 -13.96 -1.71
C GLN A 319 2.72 -13.55 -2.67
N LYS A 320 3.82 -14.32 -2.70
CA LYS A 320 5.08 -14.09 -3.44
C LYS A 320 5.06 -12.81 -4.29
N SER A 321 5.29 -11.64 -3.68
CA SER A 321 5.84 -10.56 -4.49
C SER A 321 7.21 -11.04 -4.90
N LYS A 322 7.42 -11.30 -6.19
CA LYS A 322 8.72 -11.70 -6.74
C LYS A 322 9.71 -10.60 -6.36
N ASN A 323 10.44 -10.76 -5.25
CA ASN A 323 11.48 -9.82 -4.86
C ASN A 323 12.48 -9.78 -6.02
N TYR A 324 12.46 -8.68 -6.77
CA TYR A 324 13.25 -8.56 -7.97
C TYR A 324 14.60 -7.95 -7.59
N ALA A 325 15.66 -8.74 -7.77
CA ALA A 325 17.03 -8.31 -7.62
C ALA A 325 17.65 -8.09 -9.01
N LEU A 326 18.21 -6.90 -9.24
CA LEU A 326 18.92 -6.58 -10.47
C LEU A 326 20.43 -6.66 -10.20
N PHE A 327 21.16 -7.47 -10.97
CA PHE A 327 22.62 -7.46 -10.92
C PHE A 327 23.18 -6.57 -12.02
N LEU A 328 24.07 -5.66 -11.64
CA LEU A 328 24.64 -4.63 -12.48
C LEU A 328 26.14 -4.74 -12.43
N SER A 329 26.75 -5.04 -13.57
CA SER A 329 28.20 -5.03 -13.69
C SER A 329 28.70 -3.72 -14.28
N LEU A 330 29.53 -3.04 -13.50
CA LEU A 330 30.26 -1.84 -13.92
C LEU A 330 31.64 -2.17 -14.49
N TYR A 331 31.90 -3.46 -14.70
CA TYR A 331 33.17 -3.92 -15.22
C TYR A 331 33.41 -3.32 -16.61
N LYS A 332 34.43 -2.46 -16.72
CA LYS A 332 34.86 -1.72 -17.92
C LYS A 332 33.97 -0.57 -18.41
N ASN A 333 32.98 -0.09 -17.63
CA ASN A 333 32.23 1.12 -18.02
C ASN A 333 31.67 1.89 -16.80
N ASP A 334 32.34 2.98 -16.43
CA ASP A 334 31.98 3.80 -15.27
C ASP A 334 30.69 4.62 -15.45
N ASN A 335 30.26 4.86 -16.70
CA ASN A 335 29.07 5.68 -17.02
C ASN A 335 27.75 4.90 -16.94
N PHE A 336 27.78 3.60 -16.66
CA PHE A 336 26.56 2.79 -16.59
C PHE A 336 25.70 3.13 -15.35
N LEU A 337 26.33 3.52 -14.23
CA LEU A 337 25.62 3.92 -13.02
C LEU A 337 24.85 5.24 -13.20
N SER A 338 25.32 6.14 -14.07
CA SER A 338 24.60 7.37 -14.42
C SER A 338 23.33 7.09 -15.24
N THR A 339 23.33 6.10 -16.12
CA THR A 339 22.13 5.69 -16.87
C THR A 339 21.03 5.13 -15.94
N LEU A 340 21.41 4.57 -14.78
CA LEU A 340 20.43 4.15 -13.76
C LEU A 340 19.76 5.31 -13.01
N CYS A 341 20.27 6.53 -13.18
CA CYS A 341 19.67 7.74 -12.64
C CYS A 341 18.61 8.35 -13.54
N ASP A 342 18.39 7.79 -14.73
CA ASP A 342 17.29 8.21 -15.60
C ASP A 342 15.95 7.98 -14.89
N GLU A 343 15.12 9.02 -14.86
CA GLU A 343 13.83 8.98 -14.15
C GLU A 343 12.88 7.92 -14.76
N ASN A 344 12.96 7.64 -16.06
CA ASN A 344 12.11 6.60 -16.66
C ASN A 344 12.54 5.21 -16.19
N LEU A 345 13.84 4.96 -16.07
CA LEU A 345 14.34 3.70 -15.55
C LEU A 345 14.05 3.55 -14.06
N LEU A 346 14.22 4.60 -13.25
CA LEU A 346 13.84 4.59 -11.83
C LEU A 346 12.35 4.29 -11.63
N ASN A 347 11.49 4.88 -12.47
CA ASN A 347 10.06 4.59 -12.49
C ASN A 347 9.79 3.15 -12.93
N LEU A 348 10.51 2.62 -13.92
CA LEU A 348 10.40 1.22 -14.34
C LEU A 348 10.80 0.25 -13.23
N LEU A 349 11.91 0.48 -12.53
CA LEU A 349 12.36 -0.34 -11.40
C LEU A 349 11.34 -0.30 -10.24
N SER A 350 10.82 0.88 -9.93
CA SER A 350 9.79 1.07 -8.89
C SER A 350 8.46 0.39 -9.25
N LYS A 351 8.05 0.43 -10.52
CA LYS A 351 6.82 -0.21 -11.02
C LYS A 351 6.88 -1.74 -10.99
N ASN A 352 8.07 -2.32 -11.10
CA ASN A 352 8.29 -3.77 -11.18
C ASN A 352 8.84 -4.38 -9.87
N ASP A 353 8.60 -3.72 -8.71
CA ASP A 353 8.98 -4.20 -7.38
C ASP A 353 10.46 -4.61 -7.26
N CYS A 354 11.36 -3.88 -7.94
CA CYS A 354 12.79 -4.07 -7.77
C CYS A 354 13.20 -3.56 -6.38
N THR A 355 13.40 -4.48 -5.43
CA THR A 355 13.72 -4.14 -4.03
C THR A 355 15.22 -4.16 -3.75
N LYS A 356 16.04 -4.66 -4.70
CA LYS A 356 17.47 -4.81 -4.53
C LYS A 356 18.24 -4.63 -5.84
N VAL A 357 19.35 -3.90 -5.78
CA VAL A 357 20.34 -3.80 -6.85
C VAL A 357 21.70 -4.24 -6.30
N ILE A 358 22.34 -5.17 -6.98
CA ILE A 358 23.70 -5.64 -6.67
C ILE A 358 24.64 -5.03 -7.70
N ILE A 359 25.60 -4.24 -7.24
CA ILE A 359 26.56 -3.51 -8.08
C ILE A 359 27.92 -4.16 -7.95
N HIS A 360 28.40 -4.75 -9.05
CA HIS A 360 29.73 -5.33 -9.15
C HIS A 360 30.74 -4.30 -9.65
N LEU A 361 31.66 -3.93 -8.77
CA LEU A 361 32.64 -2.85 -8.95
C LEU A 361 34.02 -3.40 -9.33
N ASN A 362 34.78 -2.57 -10.05
CA ASN A 362 36.19 -2.82 -10.36
C ASN A 362 37.16 -2.24 -9.29
N ALA A 363 36.69 -1.27 -8.49
CA ALA A 363 37.45 -0.60 -7.44
C ALA A 363 36.69 -0.64 -6.10
N ASP A 364 37.42 -0.48 -4.99
CA ASP A 364 36.85 -0.55 -3.63
C ASP A 364 35.94 0.64 -3.29
N THR A 365 35.91 1.67 -4.13
CA THR A 365 35.15 2.91 -3.90
C THR A 365 34.38 3.35 -5.15
N LEU A 366 33.17 3.87 -4.94
CA LEU A 366 32.36 4.52 -5.98
C LEU A 366 32.93 5.91 -6.30
N SER A 367 32.78 6.37 -7.54
CA SER A 367 32.99 7.79 -7.88
C SER A 367 31.84 8.68 -7.37
N ASP A 368 32.05 9.99 -7.28
CA ASP A 368 31.03 10.96 -6.83
C ASP A 368 29.69 10.86 -7.60
N THR A 369 29.77 10.62 -8.91
CA THR A 369 28.59 10.43 -9.78
C THR A 369 27.85 9.14 -9.42
N GLN A 370 28.60 8.08 -9.16
CA GLN A 370 28.08 6.77 -8.77
C GLN A 370 27.46 6.79 -7.36
N GLU A 371 28.04 7.53 -6.42
CA GLU A 371 27.46 7.75 -5.09
C GLU A 371 26.12 8.48 -5.15
N LYS A 372 26.02 9.56 -5.95
CA LYS A 372 24.76 10.28 -6.14
C LYS A 372 23.67 9.38 -6.71
N ALA A 373 24.03 8.47 -7.61
CA ALA A 373 23.12 7.47 -8.17
C ALA A 373 22.60 6.49 -7.12
N VAL A 374 23.51 5.92 -6.33
CA VAL A 374 23.20 5.02 -5.22
C VAL A 374 22.28 5.70 -4.20
N GLN A 375 22.51 6.98 -3.88
CA GLN A 375 21.63 7.74 -2.98
C GLN A 375 20.21 7.93 -3.55
N ARG A 376 20.05 8.17 -4.86
CA ARG A 376 18.74 8.27 -5.50
C ARG A 376 17.96 6.97 -5.44
N LEU A 377 18.62 5.83 -5.72
CA LEU A 377 18.02 4.50 -5.61
C LEU A 377 17.58 4.20 -4.16
N ARG A 378 18.42 4.52 -3.17
CA ARG A 378 18.10 4.37 -1.74
C ARG A 378 16.89 5.22 -1.33
N LYS A 379 16.77 6.47 -1.80
CA LYS A 379 15.62 7.34 -1.53
C LYS A 379 14.30 6.77 -2.06
N ARG A 380 14.34 5.91 -3.07
CA ARG A 380 13.18 5.19 -3.62
C ARG A 380 12.91 3.84 -2.93
N GLY A 381 13.64 3.51 -1.87
CA GLY A 381 13.47 2.27 -1.10
C GLY A 381 14.20 1.05 -1.68
N ILE A 382 15.11 1.24 -2.63
CA ILE A 382 15.89 0.14 -3.24
C ILE A 382 17.14 -0.13 -2.40
N ARG A 383 17.32 -1.37 -1.97
CA ARG A 383 18.54 -1.79 -1.25
C ARG A 383 19.70 -1.94 -2.22
N ILE A 384 20.85 -1.35 -1.90
CA ILE A 384 22.07 -1.44 -2.70
C ILE A 384 23.09 -2.33 -2.00
N GLU A 385 23.52 -3.39 -2.67
CA GLU A 385 24.64 -4.24 -2.26
C GLU A 385 25.81 -3.96 -3.20
N LEU A 386 26.93 -3.50 -2.66
CA LEU A 386 28.17 -3.33 -3.42
C LEU A 386 29.00 -4.60 -3.27
N VAL A 387 29.46 -5.18 -4.38
CA VAL A 387 30.32 -6.36 -4.38
C VAL A 387 31.57 -6.05 -5.20
N ASP A 388 32.73 -6.41 -4.65
CA ASP A 388 34.02 -6.24 -5.32
C ASP A 388 34.29 -7.35 -6.35
N ALA A 389 35.38 -7.20 -7.10
CA ALA A 389 35.82 -8.14 -8.13
C ALA A 389 36.24 -9.53 -7.60
N LEU A 390 36.47 -9.67 -6.29
CA LEU A 390 36.88 -10.93 -5.67
C LEU A 390 35.68 -11.80 -5.27
N HIS A 391 34.47 -11.24 -5.25
CA HIS A 391 33.27 -12.00 -4.94
C HIS A 391 32.96 -13.05 -6.02
N PRO A 392 32.59 -14.30 -5.64
CA PRO A 392 32.26 -15.34 -6.61
C PRO A 392 31.03 -14.98 -7.45
N LEU A 393 31.20 -14.82 -8.77
CA LEU A 393 30.12 -14.49 -9.71
C LEU A 393 28.93 -15.45 -9.61
N ASP A 394 29.19 -16.75 -9.39
CA ASP A 394 28.15 -17.77 -9.19
C ASP A 394 27.19 -17.42 -8.04
N ALA A 395 27.75 -17.03 -6.89
CA ALA A 395 26.98 -16.70 -5.70
C ALA A 395 26.17 -15.41 -5.89
N ILE A 396 26.72 -14.45 -6.63
CA ILE A 396 26.06 -13.17 -6.88
C ILE A 396 24.95 -13.31 -7.93
N ILE A 397 25.25 -13.91 -9.08
CA ILE A 397 24.30 -14.04 -10.19
C ILE A 397 23.14 -14.97 -9.81
N SER A 398 23.37 -15.96 -8.94
CA SER A 398 22.30 -16.80 -8.39
C SER A 398 21.24 -15.98 -7.64
N LYS A 399 21.64 -14.91 -6.94
CA LYS A 399 20.76 -14.01 -6.17
C LYS A 399 20.00 -13.01 -7.04
N ALA A 400 20.35 -12.86 -8.32
CA ALA A 400 19.76 -11.88 -9.23
C ALA A 400 18.63 -12.48 -10.08
N ASN A 401 17.64 -11.67 -10.44
CA ASN A 401 16.56 -12.01 -11.36
C ASN A 401 16.91 -11.61 -12.80
N VAL A 402 17.55 -10.45 -12.98
CA VAL A 402 18.05 -9.96 -14.27
C VAL A 402 19.50 -9.54 -14.10
N VAL A 403 20.31 -9.84 -15.11
CA VAL A 403 21.72 -9.44 -15.21
C VAL A 403 21.84 -8.35 -16.26
N VAL A 404 22.45 -7.22 -15.91
CA VAL A 404 22.84 -6.18 -16.87
C VAL A 404 24.35 -6.06 -16.86
N CYS A 405 24.97 -6.27 -18.01
CA CYS A 405 26.41 -6.18 -18.16
C CYS A 405 26.81 -5.72 -19.56
N SER A 406 28.06 -5.28 -19.69
CA SER A 406 28.66 -5.02 -21.00
C SER A 406 28.72 -6.31 -21.82
N SER A 407 28.48 -6.19 -23.13
CA SER A 407 28.68 -7.25 -24.11
C SER A 407 30.12 -7.79 -24.12
N ALA A 408 31.09 -7.02 -23.63
CA ALA A 408 32.49 -7.43 -23.49
C ALA A 408 32.81 -8.23 -22.21
N CYS A 409 31.83 -8.49 -21.33
CA CYS A 409 32.00 -9.22 -20.07
C CYS A 409 31.70 -10.71 -20.21
N GLU A 410 32.55 -11.44 -20.94
CA GLU A 410 32.33 -12.86 -21.26
C GLU A 410 32.12 -13.77 -20.04
N SER A 411 32.84 -13.55 -18.94
CA SER A 411 32.71 -14.34 -17.72
C SER A 411 31.34 -14.21 -17.06
N ILE A 412 30.80 -12.99 -17.01
CA ILE A 412 29.45 -12.71 -16.47
C ILE A 412 28.38 -13.26 -17.40
N LEU A 413 28.57 -13.12 -18.72
CA LEU A 413 27.66 -13.66 -19.72
C LEU A 413 27.57 -15.19 -19.65
N ALA A 414 28.72 -15.87 -19.55
CA ALA A 414 28.78 -17.32 -19.42
C ALA A 414 28.13 -17.81 -18.12
N GLU A 415 28.36 -17.11 -17.01
CA GLU A 415 27.74 -17.46 -15.72
C GLU A 415 26.22 -17.24 -15.73
N ALA A 416 25.76 -16.12 -16.28
CA ALA A 416 24.33 -15.82 -16.42
C ALA A 416 23.62 -16.86 -17.30
N ASP A 417 24.25 -17.29 -18.40
CA ASP A 417 23.74 -18.34 -19.28
C ASP A 417 23.66 -19.69 -18.56
N ARG A 418 24.74 -20.08 -17.87
CA ARG A 418 24.77 -21.29 -17.02
C ARG A 418 23.63 -21.33 -16.00
N LYS A 419 23.30 -20.17 -15.42
CA LYS A 419 22.23 -19.99 -14.43
C LYS A 419 20.86 -19.70 -15.04
N LYS A 420 20.75 -19.67 -16.37
CA LYS A 420 19.53 -19.34 -17.13
C LYS A 420 18.91 -18.01 -16.69
N LYS A 421 19.74 -17.01 -16.40
CA LYS A 421 19.30 -15.67 -16.02
C LYS A 421 19.11 -14.82 -17.28
N PRO A 422 18.01 -14.05 -17.39
CA PRO A 422 17.86 -13.08 -18.47
C PRO A 422 18.96 -12.02 -18.39
N VAL A 423 19.56 -11.73 -19.55
CA VAL A 423 20.67 -10.77 -19.69
C VAL A 423 20.25 -9.60 -20.56
N VAL A 424 20.48 -8.39 -20.07
CA VAL A 424 20.44 -7.15 -20.85
C VAL A 424 21.88 -6.77 -21.19
N LYS A 425 22.21 -6.76 -22.49
CA LYS A 425 23.57 -6.48 -22.97
C LYS A 425 23.70 -5.01 -23.31
N VAL A 426 24.74 -4.38 -22.77
CA VAL A 426 25.11 -3.02 -23.11
C VAL A 426 26.22 -3.05 -24.17
N PHE A 427 26.04 -2.34 -25.27
CA PHE A 427 27.04 -2.22 -26.34
C PHE A 427 27.82 -0.92 -26.18
N THR A 428 29.16 -1.02 -26.12
CA THR A 428 30.06 0.13 -26.18
C THR A 428 30.56 0.28 -27.61
N ARG A 429 30.29 1.42 -28.29
CA ARG A 429 30.98 1.73 -29.55
C ARG A 429 32.42 2.13 -29.23
N THR A 430 33.40 1.34 -29.67
CA THR A 430 34.78 1.80 -29.83
C THR A 430 34.89 2.54 -31.16
N THR A 431 35.18 3.83 -31.13
CA THR A 431 35.63 4.54 -32.32
C THR A 431 37.08 4.12 -32.61
N ASN A 432 37.26 3.23 -33.59
CA ASN A 432 38.58 2.97 -34.17
C ASN A 432 38.88 4.06 -35.21
N SER A 433 39.59 5.11 -34.81
CA SER A 433 40.45 5.92 -35.70
C SER A 433 41.38 6.80 -34.86
N GLU A 434 42.67 6.76 -35.17
CA GLU A 434 43.75 7.51 -34.49
C GLU A 434 43.76 9.03 -34.77
N GLU A 435 42.71 9.60 -35.35
CA GLU A 435 42.60 11.04 -35.62
C GLU A 435 41.40 11.61 -34.86
N GLU A 436 41.59 11.95 -33.58
CA GLU A 436 40.87 13.01 -32.84
C GLU A 436 41.28 12.95 -31.34
N LYS A 437 42.56 13.22 -31.07
CA LYS A 437 42.97 13.74 -29.76
C LYS A 437 43.00 15.26 -29.85
N GLU A 438 41.86 15.90 -29.64
CA GLU A 438 41.73 17.27 -29.11
C GLU A 438 40.26 17.70 -29.13
N ASN A 439 39.47 17.17 -28.20
CA ASN A 439 38.51 17.94 -27.42
C ASN A 439 37.76 17.01 -26.47
N SER A 440 37.87 17.29 -25.18
CA SER A 440 37.01 16.77 -24.14
C SER A 440 35.54 17.00 -24.48
N ASN A 441 34.74 15.94 -24.67
CA ASN A 441 33.35 15.87 -24.22
C ASN A 441 32.76 14.45 -24.35
N ALA A 442 32.13 14.03 -23.25
CA ALA A 442 31.27 12.88 -22.98
C ALA A 442 30.96 11.88 -24.12
N LEU A 443 31.36 10.63 -23.87
CA LEU A 443 30.77 9.43 -24.48
C LEU A 443 29.25 9.39 -24.20
N ILE A 444 28.42 9.69 -25.20
CA ILE A 444 26.98 9.46 -25.13
C ILE A 444 26.74 8.02 -25.59
N ALA A 445 26.46 7.12 -24.64
CA ALA A 445 25.85 5.84 -24.96
C ALA A 445 24.42 6.13 -25.47
N ASP A 446 24.00 5.46 -26.53
CA ASP A 446 22.60 5.48 -26.95
C ASP A 446 21.82 4.65 -25.91
N GLU A 447 21.12 5.31 -24.97
CA GLU A 447 20.58 4.71 -23.73
C GLU A 447 19.19 4.07 -23.91
N THR A 448 18.48 4.41 -24.99
CA THR A 448 17.15 3.88 -25.33
C THR A 448 17.08 2.34 -25.43
N PRO A 449 18.08 1.62 -25.97
CA PRO A 449 18.07 0.16 -26.07
C PRO A 449 18.06 -0.58 -24.74
N VAL A 450 18.62 -0.01 -23.66
CA VAL A 450 18.73 -0.69 -22.36
C VAL A 450 17.40 -0.66 -21.61
N ILE A 451 16.70 0.49 -21.64
CA ILE A 451 15.39 0.65 -20.98
C ILE A 451 14.35 -0.28 -21.62
N ASP A 452 14.31 -0.37 -22.95
CA ASP A 452 13.35 -1.22 -23.65
C ASP A 452 13.66 -2.72 -23.48
N GLN A 453 14.95 -3.11 -23.44
CA GLN A 453 15.35 -4.47 -23.10
C GLN A 453 14.97 -4.84 -21.66
N LEU A 454 15.19 -3.94 -20.70
CA LEU A 454 14.78 -4.15 -19.31
C LEU A 454 13.26 -4.25 -19.19
N ARG A 455 12.51 -3.39 -19.88
CA ARG A 455 11.04 -3.45 -19.92
C ARG A 455 10.56 -4.80 -20.45
N SER A 456 11.12 -5.27 -21.56
CA SER A 456 10.78 -6.59 -22.12
C SER A 456 11.15 -7.74 -21.17
N CYS A 457 12.27 -7.64 -20.45
CA CYS A 457 12.67 -8.62 -19.45
C CYS A 457 11.71 -8.65 -18.26
N PHE A 458 11.21 -7.49 -17.79
CA PHE A 458 10.22 -7.44 -16.73
C PHE A 458 8.86 -7.99 -17.18
N GLU A 459 8.41 -7.64 -18.39
CA GLU A 459 7.13 -8.10 -18.97
C GLU A 459 7.08 -9.62 -19.23
N LYS A 460 8.17 -10.22 -19.70
CA LYS A 460 8.24 -11.67 -19.99
C LYS A 460 8.40 -12.57 -18.76
N ASN A 461 8.78 -12.01 -17.62
CA ASN A 461 9.05 -12.75 -16.38
C ASN A 461 8.00 -12.48 -15.28
N LEU A 462 6.98 -11.68 -15.56
CA LEU A 462 5.74 -11.58 -14.78
C LEU A 462 4.85 -12.78 -15.11
#